data_AF-A0A1Q9DTS6-F1
#
_entry.id   AF-A0A1Q9DTS6-F1
#
_cell.length_a   1.000
_cell.length_b   1.000
_cell.length_c   1.000
_cell.angle_alpha   90.00
_cell.angle_beta   90.00
_cell.angle_gamma   90.00
#
_symmetry.space_group_name_H-M   'P 1'
#
loop_
_entity.id
_entity.type
_entity.pdbx_description
1 polymer ?
#
loop_
_entity_poly.entity_id
_entity_poly.type
_entity_poly.pdbx_seq_one_letter_code
_entity_poly.pdbx_strand_id
1 'polypeptide(L)'
;MLRGAQKKTYPLLRSGDSEASSWLLSVAVSPDDRSYRPHPFRSSVIAHAFDNQWCTWNLHGNPVDPSDNIQRWLRPDEDGADVLILGVQELVDLGPKTMVLNTCGDEQRQAALEMRVEQALQPPGSPSTYVKICSFGMVGLALLIYVQSWLQPYVRQLRIDRVKTGAEA
;
A
#
# COMPACT_ATOMS: atom_id res chain seq x y z
N MET A 1 -13.87 -1.65 -14.61
CA MET A 1 -12.82 -1.08 -15.48
C MET A 1 -12.52 0.30 -14.92
N LEU A 2 -11.32 0.55 -14.39
CA LEU A 2 -11.00 1.80 -13.70
C LEU A 2 -10.78 2.94 -14.72
N ARG A 3 -11.48 4.08 -14.65
CA ARG A 3 -11.36 5.16 -15.67
C ARG A 3 -10.18 6.12 -15.40
N GLY A 4 -9.73 6.81 -16.45
CA GLY A 4 -9.08 8.13 -16.34
C GLY A 4 -7.63 8.28 -15.88
N ALA A 5 -6.77 7.24 -15.88
CA ALA A 5 -5.45 7.38 -15.27
C ALA A 5 -4.39 6.41 -15.78
N GLN A 6 -3.12 6.84 -15.75
CA GLN A 6 -1.97 5.94 -15.85
C GLN A 6 -1.93 5.06 -14.60
N LYS A 7 -2.13 3.75 -14.82
CA LYS A 7 -2.13 2.73 -13.77
C LYS A 7 -1.06 1.72 -14.11
N LYS A 8 -0.25 1.37 -13.12
CA LYS A 8 0.71 0.28 -13.24
C LYS A 8 0.54 -0.63 -12.03
N THR A 9 0.31 -1.90 -12.31
CA THR A 9 0.42 -2.99 -11.35
C THR A 9 1.69 -3.71 -11.72
N TYR A 10 2.64 -3.76 -10.80
CA TYR A 10 3.85 -4.54 -11.02
C TYR A 10 3.57 -5.98 -10.59
N PRO A 11 4.01 -6.98 -11.37
CA PRO A 11 3.81 -8.38 -11.01
C PRO A 11 4.47 -8.66 -9.65
N LEU A 12 3.93 -9.67 -8.96
CA LEU A 12 4.52 -10.24 -7.75
C LEU A 12 5.99 -10.59 -8.01
N LEU A 13 6.88 -9.79 -7.46
CA LEU A 13 8.32 -10.06 -7.50
C LEU A 13 8.58 -11.19 -6.51
N ARG A 14 8.75 -12.39 -7.06
CA ARG A 14 9.14 -13.56 -6.26
C ARG A 14 10.63 -13.45 -5.98
N SER A 15 11.02 -13.83 -4.76
CA SER A 15 12.41 -14.01 -4.35
C SER A 15 13.09 -15.04 -5.26
N GLY A 16 13.59 -14.61 -6.42
CA GLY A 16 14.12 -15.47 -7.47
C GLY A 16 14.28 -14.77 -8.83
N ASP A 17 13.58 -13.66 -9.08
CA ASP A 17 13.66 -12.96 -10.37
C ASP A 17 14.90 -12.02 -10.42
N SER A 18 15.94 -12.47 -11.12
CA SER A 18 17.31 -11.90 -11.10
C SER A 18 17.50 -10.56 -11.81
N GLU A 19 16.46 -9.91 -12.32
CA GLU A 19 16.56 -8.64 -13.05
C GLU A 19 15.70 -7.49 -12.50
N ALA A 20 15.03 -7.67 -11.35
CA ALA A 20 14.30 -6.58 -10.71
C ALA A 20 15.23 -5.82 -9.76
N SER A 21 15.60 -4.60 -10.16
CA SER A 21 16.42 -3.67 -9.38
C SER A 21 15.88 -3.53 -7.95
N SER A 22 16.74 -3.91 -7.00
CA SER A 22 16.66 -3.83 -5.55
C SER A 22 15.80 -2.68 -4.99
N TRP A 23 14.54 -2.98 -4.69
CA TRP A 23 13.76 -2.28 -3.66
C TRP A 23 13.29 -3.32 -2.65
N LEU A 24 14.20 -3.76 -1.78
CA LEU A 24 13.87 -4.68 -0.69
C LEU A 24 13.25 -3.90 0.47
N LEU A 25 11.92 -4.01 0.62
CA LEU A 25 11.30 -3.76 1.92
C LEU A 25 11.68 -4.94 2.83
N SER A 26 12.75 -4.78 3.62
CA SER A 26 13.17 -5.82 4.56
C SER A 26 12.24 -5.86 5.77
N VAL A 27 11.23 -6.74 5.75
CA VAL A 27 10.48 -7.09 6.97
C VAL A 27 11.32 -8.10 7.75
N ALA A 28 12.14 -7.61 8.69
CA ALA A 28 12.93 -8.48 9.56
C ALA A 28 12.06 -8.97 10.73
N VAL A 29 11.82 -10.27 10.79
CA VAL A 29 11.17 -10.92 11.94
C VAL A 29 12.24 -11.30 12.96
N SER A 30 12.16 -10.78 14.18
CA SER A 30 13.12 -11.09 15.25
C SER A 30 12.95 -12.54 15.74
N PRO A 31 14.04 -13.33 15.82
CA PRO A 31 13.97 -14.74 16.22
C PRO A 31 13.71 -14.99 17.72
N ASP A 32 13.67 -13.96 18.57
CA ASP A 32 13.66 -14.10 20.05
C ASP A 32 12.28 -14.11 20.73
N ASP A 33 11.18 -14.19 19.96
CA ASP A 33 9.83 -14.13 20.55
C ASP A 33 9.39 -15.47 21.17
N ARG A 34 9.61 -15.61 22.48
CA ARG A 34 9.20 -16.77 23.31
C ARG A 34 7.68 -16.95 23.42
N SER A 35 6.86 -16.04 22.89
CA SER A 35 5.40 -16.17 22.85
C SER A 35 4.88 -16.88 21.59
N TYR A 36 5.79 -17.30 20.69
CA TYR A 36 5.47 -18.04 19.48
C TYR A 36 4.68 -19.33 19.79
N ARG A 37 3.37 -19.30 19.48
CA ARG A 37 2.56 -20.50 19.32
C ARG A 37 2.46 -20.80 17.83
N PRO A 38 2.98 -21.95 17.36
CA PRO A 38 2.89 -22.30 15.95
C PRO A 38 1.43 -22.46 15.55
N HIS A 39 0.99 -21.68 14.56
CA HIS A 39 -0.19 -22.03 13.79
C HIS A 39 0.11 -23.32 13.00
N PRO A 40 -0.89 -24.20 12.80
CA PRO A 40 -0.67 -25.52 12.18
C PRO A 40 -0.17 -25.45 10.71
N PHE A 41 -0.11 -24.27 10.12
CA PHE A 41 0.55 -24.01 8.85
C PHE A 41 1.82 -23.17 9.06
N ARG A 42 2.98 -23.82 8.86
CA ARG A 42 4.31 -23.25 8.57
C ARG A 42 5.19 -22.85 9.76
N SER A 43 5.92 -23.85 10.24
CA SER A 43 7.10 -23.81 11.11
C SER A 43 8.39 -23.22 10.47
N SER A 44 8.29 -22.32 9.48
CA SER A 44 9.48 -21.72 8.82
C SER A 44 9.27 -20.29 8.33
N VAL A 45 8.95 -19.37 9.25
CA VAL A 45 8.92 -17.93 8.95
C VAL A 45 10.29 -17.41 8.48
N ILE A 46 11.38 -18.11 8.80
CA ILE A 46 12.76 -17.71 8.49
C ILE A 46 13.12 -17.88 7.00
N ALA A 47 12.31 -18.61 6.20
CA ALA A 47 12.53 -18.79 4.76
C ALA A 47 11.30 -18.48 3.90
N HIS A 48 10.30 -17.80 4.48
CA HIS A 48 9.10 -17.47 3.74
C HIS A 48 9.36 -16.23 2.88
N ALA A 49 9.42 -16.42 1.56
CA ALA A 49 9.26 -15.29 0.65
C ALA A 49 7.87 -14.70 0.88
N PHE A 50 7.81 -13.40 1.17
CA PHE A 50 6.55 -12.68 1.26
C PHE A 50 6.09 -12.28 -0.14
N ASP A 51 4.82 -12.51 -0.41
CA ASP A 51 4.18 -12.09 -1.65
C ASP A 51 3.81 -10.60 -1.52
N ASN A 52 4.48 -9.74 -2.31
CA ASN A 52 4.27 -8.29 -2.27
C ASN A 52 3.53 -7.82 -3.52
N GLN A 53 2.50 -7.00 -3.33
CA GLN A 53 1.78 -6.34 -4.43
C GLN A 53 2.00 -4.83 -4.39
N TRP A 54 2.50 -4.29 -5.51
CA TRP A 54 2.73 -2.87 -5.70
C TRP A 54 1.72 -2.31 -6.70
N CYS A 55 0.98 -1.31 -6.25
CA CYS A 55 -0.09 -0.68 -6.99
C CYS A 55 0.19 0.82 -7.07
N THR A 56 0.20 1.40 -8.28
CA THR A 56 0.31 2.85 -8.42
C THR A 56 -0.76 3.46 -9.32
N TRP A 57 -1.27 4.62 -8.90
CA TRP A 57 -2.37 5.31 -9.55
C TRP A 57 -2.22 6.84 -9.49
N ASN A 58 -2.09 7.48 -10.65
CA ASN A 58 -2.24 8.92 -10.79
C ASN A 58 -3.73 9.30 -10.93
N LEU A 59 -4.30 10.07 -10.01
CA LEU A 59 -5.72 10.46 -10.01
C LEU A 59 -6.04 11.71 -10.84
N HIS A 60 -5.03 12.44 -11.31
CA HIS A 60 -5.24 13.67 -12.09
C HIS A 60 -6.11 14.72 -11.37
N GLY A 61 -5.99 14.81 -10.04
CA GLY A 61 -6.81 15.68 -9.18
C GLY A 61 -8.26 15.25 -8.99
N ASN A 62 -8.67 14.13 -9.59
CA ASN A 62 -10.04 13.65 -9.52
C ASN A 62 -10.29 12.82 -8.25
N PRO A 63 -11.52 12.83 -7.70
CA PRO A 63 -11.91 11.84 -6.70
C PRO A 63 -11.88 10.44 -7.31
N VAL A 64 -11.69 9.45 -6.45
CA VAL A 64 -11.88 8.03 -6.81
C VAL A 64 -13.36 7.83 -7.20
N ASP A 65 -13.62 7.36 -8.41
CA ASP A 65 -14.99 7.20 -8.90
C ASP A 65 -15.67 6.00 -8.21
N PRO A 66 -16.94 6.08 -7.79
CA PRO A 66 -17.62 4.93 -7.18
C PRO A 66 -17.66 3.69 -8.09
N SER A 67 -17.69 3.87 -9.41
CA SER A 67 -17.69 2.79 -10.42
C SER A 67 -16.30 2.16 -10.65
N ASP A 68 -15.25 2.74 -10.05
CA ASP A 68 -13.91 2.17 -10.10
C ASP A 68 -13.86 0.84 -9.31
N ASN A 69 -13.59 -0.26 -10.02
CA ASN A 69 -13.41 -1.58 -9.42
C ASN A 69 -11.99 -1.71 -8.84
N ILE A 70 -11.79 -1.12 -7.66
CA ILE A 70 -10.53 -1.13 -6.92
C ILE A 70 -10.17 -2.54 -6.46
N GLN A 71 -11.16 -3.35 -6.08
CA GLN A 71 -10.94 -4.72 -5.60
C GLN A 71 -10.13 -5.55 -6.60
N ARG A 72 -10.53 -5.54 -7.88
CA ARG A 72 -9.81 -6.26 -8.95
C ARG A 72 -8.40 -5.73 -9.19
N TRP A 73 -8.15 -4.47 -8.89
CA TRP A 73 -6.83 -3.87 -9.04
C TRP A 73 -5.90 -4.21 -7.87
N LEU A 74 -6.42 -4.25 -6.65
CA LEU A 74 -5.66 -4.60 -5.45
C LEU A 74 -5.44 -6.12 -5.33
N ARG A 75 -6.37 -6.92 -5.85
CA ARG A 75 -6.35 -8.38 -5.80
C ARG A 75 -6.64 -8.92 -7.20
N PRO A 76 -5.64 -8.89 -8.10
CA PRO A 76 -5.80 -9.51 -9.42
C PRO A 76 -6.03 -11.03 -9.30
N ASP A 77 -5.44 -11.66 -8.28
CA ASP A 77 -5.56 -13.09 -7.97
C ASP A 77 -6.33 -13.32 -6.66
N GLU A 78 -6.92 -14.51 -6.49
CA GLU A 78 -7.76 -14.85 -5.34
C GLU A 78 -6.97 -14.94 -4.02
N ASP A 79 -5.74 -15.47 -4.08
CA ASP A 79 -4.90 -15.73 -2.91
C ASP A 79 -4.47 -14.43 -2.18
N GLY A 80 -4.45 -13.29 -2.88
CA GLY A 80 -4.03 -12.00 -2.33
C GLY A 80 -2.53 -11.97 -1.98
N ALA A 81 -2.00 -10.77 -1.73
CA ALA A 81 -0.62 -10.59 -1.30
C ALA A 81 -0.48 -10.66 0.24
N ASP A 82 0.73 -10.92 0.72
CA ASP A 82 1.09 -10.78 2.13
C ASP A 82 1.18 -9.30 2.53
N VAL A 83 1.74 -8.49 1.62
CA VAL A 83 1.93 -7.05 1.78
C VAL A 83 1.39 -6.34 0.54
N LEU A 84 0.54 -5.34 0.76
CA LEU A 84 -0.03 -4.51 -0.29
C LEU A 84 0.44 -3.06 -0.11
N ILE A 85 1.04 -2.51 -1.16
CA ILE A 85 1.64 -1.17 -1.17
C ILE A 85 0.99 -0.36 -2.29
N LEU A 86 0.32 0.73 -1.91
CA LEU A 86 -0.38 1.61 -2.85
C LEU A 86 0.28 2.98 -2.87
N GLY A 87 0.78 3.40 -4.03
CA GLY A 87 1.28 4.75 -4.28
C GLY A 87 0.34 5.53 -5.19
N VAL A 88 -0.28 6.57 -4.66
CA VAL A 88 -1.20 7.44 -5.40
C VAL A 88 -0.56 8.79 -5.67
N GLN A 89 -0.70 9.30 -6.90
CA GLN A 89 -0.25 10.64 -7.30
C GLN A 89 -1.43 11.52 -7.69
N GLU A 90 -1.24 12.84 -7.62
CA GLU A 90 -2.25 13.84 -7.97
C GLU A 90 -3.59 13.57 -7.29
N LEU A 91 -3.56 13.20 -6.00
CA LEU A 91 -4.77 12.99 -5.18
C LEU A 91 -5.61 14.28 -5.06
N VAL A 92 -4.95 15.42 -5.21
CA VAL A 92 -5.54 16.75 -5.36
C VAL A 92 -5.04 17.39 -6.65
N ASP A 93 -5.83 18.32 -7.17
CA ASP A 93 -5.40 19.15 -8.28
C ASP A 93 -4.18 19.99 -7.88
N LEU A 94 -3.11 19.88 -8.66
CA LEU A 94 -1.80 20.50 -8.40
C LEU A 94 -1.77 21.97 -8.83
N GLY A 95 -2.81 22.73 -8.46
CA GLY A 95 -2.82 24.18 -8.61
C GLY A 95 -1.74 24.83 -7.72
N PRO A 96 -1.17 25.99 -8.12
CA PRO A 96 -0.14 26.70 -7.35
C PRO A 96 -0.55 26.98 -5.90
N LYS A 97 -1.84 27.21 -5.65
CA LYS A 97 -2.41 27.43 -4.31
C LYS A 97 -2.34 26.16 -3.43
N THR A 98 -2.63 24.99 -3.99
CA THR A 98 -2.64 23.71 -3.25
C THR A 98 -1.23 23.29 -2.86
N MET A 99 -0.24 23.51 -3.75
CA MET A 99 1.17 23.21 -3.49
C MET A 99 1.72 23.99 -2.28
N VAL A 100 1.31 25.26 -2.14
CA VAL A 100 1.79 26.15 -1.06
C VAL A 100 1.01 25.94 0.23
N LEU A 101 -0.31 25.73 0.17
CA LEU A 101 -1.17 25.65 1.35
C LEU A 101 -1.24 24.24 1.96
N ASN A 102 -1.15 23.18 1.16
CA ASN A 102 -1.36 21.80 1.60
C ASN A 102 -0.07 20.98 1.50
N THR A 103 1.02 21.48 2.09
CA THR A 103 2.33 20.83 2.03
C THR A 103 2.37 19.43 2.68
N CYS A 104 1.47 19.16 3.63
CA CYS A 104 1.31 17.85 4.28
C CYS A 104 0.34 16.91 3.55
N GLY A 105 -0.33 17.38 2.49
CA GLY A 105 -1.40 16.65 1.78
C GLY A 105 -2.80 17.18 2.11
N ASP A 106 -3.81 16.55 1.52
CA ASP A 106 -5.23 16.78 1.79
C ASP A 106 -5.81 15.59 2.58
N GLU A 107 -6.01 15.79 3.88
CA GLU A 107 -6.46 14.75 4.81
C GLU A 107 -7.83 14.19 4.42
N GLN A 108 -8.73 15.03 3.90
CA GLN A 108 -10.07 14.61 3.53
C GLN A 108 -10.03 13.68 2.30
N ARG A 109 -9.23 14.03 1.30
CA ARG A 109 -9.02 13.19 0.10
C ARG A 109 -8.31 11.89 0.44
N GLN A 110 -7.32 11.95 1.33
CA GLN A 110 -6.61 10.77 1.79
C GLN A 110 -7.54 9.83 2.57
N ALA A 111 -8.35 10.36 3.50
CA ALA A 111 -9.32 9.56 4.24
C ALA A 111 -10.37 8.92 3.32
N ALA A 112 -10.84 9.64 2.29
CA ALA A 112 -11.76 9.09 1.29
C ALA A 112 -11.12 7.95 0.47
N LEU A 113 -9.86 8.10 0.08
CA LEU A 113 -9.10 7.05 -0.60
C LEU A 113 -8.93 5.81 0.31
N GLU A 114 -8.50 6.01 1.56
CA GLU A 114 -8.33 4.94 2.55
C GLU A 114 -9.63 4.17 2.76
N MET A 115 -10.75 4.87 2.96
CA MET A 115 -12.07 4.26 3.14
C MET A 115 -12.44 3.39 1.95
N ARG A 116 -12.20 3.87 0.72
CA ARG A 116 -12.52 3.13 -0.49
C ARG A 116 -11.63 1.90 -0.68
N VAL A 117 -10.34 2.00 -0.34
CA VAL A 117 -9.39 0.88 -0.35
C VAL A 117 -9.80 -0.17 0.69
N GLU A 118 -10.11 0.25 1.92
CA GLU A 118 -10.53 -0.64 3.00
C GLU A 118 -11.82 -1.39 2.66
N GLN A 119 -12.80 -0.71 2.05
CA GLN A 119 -14.00 -1.35 1.51
C GLN A 119 -13.68 -2.38 0.41
N ALA A 120 -12.71 -2.10 -0.46
CA ALA A 120 -12.31 -3.01 -1.52
C ALA A 120 -11.52 -4.23 -1.00
N LEU A 121 -10.87 -4.09 0.16
CA LEU A 121 -10.15 -5.16 0.84
C LEU A 121 -11.04 -6.05 1.70
N GLN A 122 -12.25 -5.60 2.04
CA GLN A 122 -13.25 -6.37 2.77
C GLN A 122 -14.14 -7.15 1.80
N PRO A 123 -14.01 -8.50 1.73
CA PRO A 123 -14.94 -9.30 0.95
C PRO A 123 -16.35 -9.21 1.54
N PRO A 124 -17.41 -9.31 0.73
CA PRO A 124 -18.77 -9.35 1.24
C PRO A 124 -18.94 -10.53 2.21
N GLY A 125 -19.34 -10.25 3.45
CA GLY A 125 -19.61 -11.29 4.45
C GLY A 125 -18.38 -11.89 5.13
N SER A 126 -17.19 -11.29 5.00
CA SER A 126 -16.00 -11.71 5.74
C SER A 126 -15.24 -10.50 6.31
N PRO A 127 -14.64 -10.60 7.52
CA PRO A 127 -13.78 -9.55 8.02
C PRO A 127 -12.56 -9.38 7.09
N SER A 128 -12.04 -8.14 7.00
CA SER A 128 -10.80 -7.88 6.28
C SER A 128 -9.68 -8.77 6.81
N THR A 129 -8.99 -9.47 5.91
CA THR A 129 -7.76 -10.18 6.26
C THR A 129 -6.56 -9.23 6.30
N TYR A 130 -6.73 -7.97 5.91
CA TYR A 130 -5.68 -6.95 5.90
C TYR A 130 -5.87 -5.92 7.00
N VAL A 131 -4.75 -5.49 7.58
CA VAL A 131 -4.62 -4.41 8.55
C VAL A 131 -3.75 -3.31 7.93
N LYS A 132 -4.19 -2.06 8.07
CA LYS A 132 -3.41 -0.89 7.67
C LYS A 132 -2.22 -0.73 8.62
N ILE A 133 -1.01 -0.76 8.08
CA ILE A 133 0.23 -0.53 8.83
C ILE A 133 0.55 0.96 8.88
N CYS A 134 0.45 1.62 7.74
CA CYS A 134 0.58 3.07 7.68
C CYS A 134 -0.11 3.66 6.46
N SER A 135 -0.42 4.95 6.57
CA SER A 135 -0.85 5.78 5.47
C SER A 135 -0.27 7.17 5.68
N PHE A 136 0.30 7.75 4.63
CA PHE A 136 0.84 9.10 4.71
C PHE A 136 0.79 9.81 3.37
N GLY A 137 0.49 11.11 3.44
CA GLY A 137 0.47 12.01 2.29
C GLY A 137 1.65 12.98 2.23
N MET A 138 1.86 13.54 1.03
CA MET A 138 2.70 14.73 0.79
C MET A 138 2.19 15.46 -0.46
N VAL A 139 1.64 16.67 -0.26
CA VAL A 139 1.04 17.49 -1.33
C VAL A 139 -0.05 16.74 -2.11
N GLY A 140 0.27 16.17 -3.27
CA GLY A 140 -0.63 15.34 -4.07
C GLY A 140 -0.31 13.85 -4.03
N LEU A 141 0.67 13.43 -3.25
CA LEU A 141 1.08 12.03 -3.10
C LEU A 141 0.41 11.41 -1.88
N ALA A 142 0.07 10.12 -1.98
CA ALA A 142 -0.29 9.29 -0.84
C ALA A 142 0.36 7.91 -0.96
N LEU A 143 0.90 7.39 0.14
CA LEU A 143 1.36 6.01 0.25
C LEU A 143 0.55 5.30 1.34
N LEU A 144 -0.08 4.18 0.97
CA LEU A 144 -0.85 3.34 1.88
C LEU A 144 -0.21 1.95 1.90
N ILE A 145 0.00 1.40 3.08
CA ILE A 145 0.59 0.07 3.27
C ILE A 145 -0.35 -0.76 4.14
N TYR A 146 -0.75 -1.91 3.60
CA TYR A 146 -1.56 -2.91 4.28
C TYR A 146 -0.80 -4.23 4.33
N VAL A 147 -0.98 -4.99 5.40
CA VAL A 147 -0.44 -6.35 5.53
C VAL A 147 -1.54 -7.29 5.98
N GLN A 148 -1.38 -8.59 5.71
CA GLN A 148 -2.27 -9.59 6.28
C GLN A 148 -2.25 -9.53 7.82
N SER A 149 -3.40 -9.73 8.47
CA SER A 149 -3.55 -9.58 9.94
C SER A 149 -2.58 -10.45 10.73
N TRP A 150 -2.21 -11.62 10.21
CA TRP A 150 -1.24 -12.52 10.83
C TRP A 150 0.21 -11.99 10.77
N LEU A 151 0.52 -11.06 9.87
CA LEU A 151 1.83 -10.40 9.76
C LEU A 151 2.00 -9.23 10.71
N GLN A 152 0.90 -8.63 11.16
CA GLN A 152 0.91 -7.45 12.02
C GLN A 152 1.85 -7.57 13.24
N PRO A 153 1.91 -8.69 13.99
CA PRO A 153 2.79 -8.82 15.16
C PRO A 153 4.28 -8.75 14.83
N TYR A 154 4.65 -9.02 13.58
CA TYR A 154 6.03 -9.09 13.12
C TYR A 154 6.52 -7.77 12.51
N VAL A 155 5.62 -6.83 12.22
CA VAL A 155 6.00 -5.49 11.73
C VAL A 155 6.57 -4.67 12.88
N ARG A 156 7.87 -4.37 12.81
CA ARG A 156 8.62 -3.60 13.82
C ARG A 156 9.45 -2.51 13.15
N GLN A 157 9.80 -1.49 13.94
CA GLN A 157 10.72 -0.42 13.53
C GLN A 157 10.31 0.30 12.23
N LEU A 158 9.01 0.56 12.05
CA LEU A 158 8.50 1.29 10.89
C LEU A 158 9.12 2.70 10.83
N ARG A 159 9.81 3.00 9.73
CA ARG A 159 10.41 4.31 9.44
C ARG A 159 9.77 4.86 8.18
N ILE A 160 9.30 6.10 8.25
CA ILE A 160 8.63 6.79 7.15
C ILE A 160 9.29 8.16 7.03
N ASP A 161 9.63 8.54 5.80
CA ASP A 161 10.23 9.84 5.51
C ASP A 161 9.62 10.46 4.25
N ARG A 162 9.75 11.78 4.10
CA ARG A 162 9.18 12.58 3.01
C ARG A 162 10.25 13.47 2.42
N VAL A 163 10.53 13.30 1.13
CA VAL A 163 11.52 14.11 0.41
C VAL A 163 10.80 15.01 -0.59
N LYS A 164 10.82 16.32 -0.34
CA LYS A 164 10.35 17.32 -1.31
C LYS A 164 11.44 17.56 -2.34
N THR A 165 11.08 17.50 -3.62
CA THR A 165 12.01 17.69 -4.75
C THR A 165 11.85 19.03 -5.47
N GLY A 166 10.92 19.88 -5.02
CA GLY A 166 10.77 21.23 -5.58
C GLY A 166 11.97 22.10 -5.22
N ALA A 167 12.60 22.71 -6.24
CA ALA A 167 13.59 23.76 -6.03
C ALA A 167 12.88 25.07 -5.63
N GLU A 168 13.43 25.80 -4.66
CA GLU A 168 13.07 27.21 -4.46
C GLU A 168 13.46 27.97 -5.74
N ALA A 169 12.51 28.71 -6.31
CA ALA A 169 12.74 29.67 -7.39
C ALA A 169 12.85 31.07 -6.79
#